data_AF-A0A7W9M461-F1
#
_entry.id   AF-A0A7W9M461-F1
#
_cell.length_a   1.000
_cell.length_b   1.000
_cell.length_c   1.000
_cell.angle_alpha   90.00
_cell.angle_beta   90.00
_cell.angle_gamma   90.00
#
_symmetry.space_group_name_H-M   'P 1'
#
loop_
_entity.id
_entity.type
_entity.pdbx_description
1 polymer ?
#
loop_
_entity_poly.entity_id
_entity_poly.type
_entity_poly.pdbx_seq_one_letter_code
_entity_poly.pdbx_strand_id
1 'polypeptide(L)'
;MSGRQMSVDERTVLHHVLSDYPVLHAQVDKAKVIRPWAPGSTSVDLHVPDDSPPCDNLPSPLSFPIADDAGTFTGWLLVWLEHGRLSALEHAWVTDEQPTELPPARQTGKHDGNTLSRA
;
A
#
# COMPACT_ATOMS: atom_id res chain seq x y z
N MET A 1 2.36 -9.96 17.93
CA MET A 1 1.08 -9.36 17.45
C MET A 1 0.34 -10.40 16.63
N SER A 2 -0.98 -10.59 16.81
CA SER A 2 -1.77 -11.50 15.96
C SER A 2 -2.54 -10.68 14.92
N GLY A 3 -2.13 -10.74 13.65
CA GLY A 3 -2.81 -10.12 12.52
C GLY A 3 -3.38 -11.15 11.55
N ARG A 4 -4.31 -10.74 10.68
CA ARG A 4 -4.83 -11.60 9.60
C ARG A 4 -3.86 -11.65 8.42
N GLN A 5 -3.95 -12.71 7.62
CA GLN A 5 -3.27 -12.73 6.33
C GLN A 5 -3.83 -11.63 5.41
N MET A 6 -2.98 -11.06 4.57
CA MET A 6 -3.45 -10.17 3.50
C MET A 6 -4.37 -10.91 2.53
N SER A 7 -5.38 -10.21 2.02
CA SER A 7 -6.25 -10.69 0.96
C SER A 7 -5.49 -10.85 -0.36
N VAL A 8 -6.12 -11.49 -1.34
CA VAL A 8 -5.56 -11.61 -2.69
C VAL A 8 -5.37 -10.22 -3.31
N ASP A 9 -6.32 -9.31 -3.13
CA ASP A 9 -6.26 -7.97 -3.72
C ASP A 9 -5.15 -7.11 -3.08
N GLU A 10 -5.01 -7.14 -1.75
CA GLU A 10 -3.93 -6.48 -1.02
C GLU A 10 -2.55 -6.97 -1.50
N ARG A 11 -2.38 -8.28 -1.63
CA ARG A 11 -1.13 -8.87 -2.14
C ARG A 11 -0.88 -8.50 -3.60
N THR A 12 -1.90 -8.60 -4.44
CA THR A 12 -1.79 -8.38 -5.88
C THR A 12 -1.37 -6.95 -6.17
N VAL A 13 -2.02 -5.97 -5.52
CA VAL A 13 -1.67 -4.57 -5.73
C VAL A 13 -0.29 -4.24 -5.17
N LEU A 14 0.08 -4.79 -4.00
CA LEU A 14 1.41 -4.59 -3.41
C LEU A 14 2.53 -5.19 -4.27
N HIS A 15 2.37 -6.42 -4.77
CA HIS A 15 3.34 -7.03 -5.68
C HIS A 15 3.52 -6.21 -6.96
N HIS A 16 2.44 -5.66 -7.50
CA HIS A 16 2.50 -4.82 -8.70
C HIS A 16 3.27 -3.52 -8.45
N VAL A 17 2.89 -2.74 -7.43
CA VAL A 17 3.52 -1.42 -7.19
C VAL A 17 4.94 -1.53 -6.64
N LEU A 18 5.27 -2.65 -5.97
CA LEU A 18 6.60 -2.90 -5.40
C LEU A 18 7.53 -3.71 -6.33
N SER A 19 7.17 -3.92 -7.61
CA SER A 19 7.97 -4.73 -8.55
C SER A 19 9.42 -4.26 -8.67
N ASP A 20 9.63 -2.95 -8.52
CA ASP A 20 10.94 -2.30 -8.67
C ASP A 20 11.70 -2.21 -7.33
N TYR A 21 11.11 -2.73 -6.24
CA TYR A 21 11.63 -2.72 -4.87
C TYR A 21 11.75 -4.16 -4.33
N PRO A 22 12.73 -4.96 -4.78
CA PRO A 22 12.77 -6.40 -4.53
C PRO A 22 12.77 -6.78 -3.04
N VAL A 23 13.37 -5.95 -2.18
CA VAL A 23 13.37 -6.16 -0.72
C VAL A 23 11.96 -6.00 -0.15
N LEU A 24 11.26 -4.91 -0.49
CA LEU A 24 9.88 -4.68 -0.05
C LEU A 24 8.91 -5.68 -0.67
N HIS A 25 9.09 -6.03 -1.94
CA HIS A 25 8.32 -7.05 -2.63
C HIS A 25 8.36 -8.41 -1.91
N ALA A 26 9.54 -8.82 -1.41
CA ALA A 26 9.69 -10.05 -0.63
C ALA A 26 9.04 -9.98 0.76
N GLN A 27 8.79 -8.78 1.31
CA GLN A 27 8.08 -8.61 2.59
C GLN A 27 6.58 -8.86 2.44
N VAL A 28 5.99 -8.67 1.25
CA VAL A 28 4.54 -8.82 1.00
C VAL A 28 4.04 -10.19 1.47
N ASP A 29 4.73 -11.28 1.13
CA ASP A 29 4.27 -12.63 1.50
C ASP A 29 4.34 -12.92 3.01
N LYS A 30 5.12 -12.13 3.76
CA LYS A 30 5.29 -12.26 5.22
C LYS A 30 4.43 -11.28 6.01
N ALA A 31 3.96 -10.22 5.36
CA ALA A 31 3.20 -9.17 6.02
C ALA A 31 1.82 -9.67 6.46
N LYS A 32 1.35 -9.14 7.59
CA LYS A 32 0.00 -9.38 8.13
C LYS A 32 -0.71 -8.06 8.33
N VAL A 33 -2.01 -8.05 8.06
CA VAL A 33 -2.88 -6.92 8.42
C VAL A 33 -3.15 -7.00 9.91
N ILE A 34 -2.78 -5.94 10.62
CA ILE A 34 -3.03 -5.81 12.06
C ILE A 34 -4.44 -5.26 12.31
N ARG A 35 -4.84 -4.22 11.56
CA ARG A 35 -6.18 -3.63 11.65
C ARG A 35 -6.50 -2.77 10.43
N PRO A 36 -7.78 -2.63 10.04
CA PRO A 36 -8.21 -1.54 9.18
C PRO A 36 -8.16 -0.20 9.93
N TRP A 37 -8.06 0.91 9.19
CA TRP A 37 -8.02 2.24 9.80
C TRP A 37 -9.38 2.67 10.36
N ALA A 38 -10.47 2.25 9.72
CA ALA A 38 -11.85 2.42 10.16
C ALA A 38 -12.71 1.23 9.67
N PRO A 39 -13.92 1.01 10.23
CA PRO A 39 -14.85 0.01 9.70
C PRO A 39 -15.12 0.25 8.20
N GLY A 40 -14.91 -0.77 7.37
CA GLY A 40 -15.07 -0.68 5.92
C GLY A 40 -13.96 0.06 5.16
N SER A 41 -12.90 0.51 5.84
CA SER A 41 -11.75 1.14 5.19
C SER A 41 -10.94 0.13 4.38
N THR A 42 -10.52 0.53 3.19
CA THR A 42 -9.53 -0.16 2.35
C THR A 42 -8.10 0.07 2.81
N SER A 43 -7.88 1.05 3.70
CA SER A 43 -6.58 1.32 4.33
C SER A 43 -6.37 0.45 5.58
N VAL A 44 -5.18 -0.14 5.68
CA VAL A 44 -4.83 -1.12 6.71
C VAL A 44 -3.43 -0.89 7.26
N ASP A 45 -3.27 -1.10 8.57
CA ASP A 45 -1.94 -1.22 9.18
C ASP A 45 -1.37 -2.63 8.93
N LEU A 46 -0.10 -2.68 8.59
CA LEU A 46 0.65 -3.89 8.29
C LEU A 46 1.73 -4.12 9.35
N HIS A 47 2.05 -5.39 9.56
CA HIS A 47 3.22 -5.80 10.31
C HIS A 47 4.02 -6.81 9.50
N VAL A 48 5.30 -6.52 9.32
CA VAL A 48 6.30 -7.42 8.76
C VAL A 48 7.15 -7.96 9.91
N PRO A 49 7.38 -9.28 10.00
CA PRO A 49 8.26 -9.87 11.00
C PRO A 49 9.67 -9.27 11.01
N ASP A 50 10.23 -9.08 12.21
CA ASP A 50 11.53 -8.41 12.42
C ASP A 50 12.73 -9.14 11.77
N ASP A 51 12.57 -10.43 11.44
CA ASP A 51 13.57 -11.25 10.74
C ASP A 51 13.61 -11.02 9.22
N SER A 52 12.67 -10.25 8.67
CA SER A 52 12.70 -9.89 7.25
C SER A 52 13.85 -8.90 7.01
N PRO A 53 14.41 -8.74 5.80
CA PRO A 53 15.37 -7.66 5.55
C PRO A 53 14.67 -6.29 5.45
N PRO A 54 15.15 -5.22 6.12
CA PRO A 54 14.66 -3.86 5.88
C PRO A 54 15.22 -3.30 4.56
N CYS A 55 14.53 -2.30 4.00
CA CYS A 55 15.02 -1.53 2.86
C CYS A 55 15.36 -0.11 3.32
N ASP A 56 16.65 0.21 3.35
CA ASP A 56 17.14 1.51 3.83
C ASP A 56 17.04 2.58 2.74
N ASN A 57 16.98 3.85 3.15
CA ASN A 57 17.03 5.04 2.30
C ASN A 57 15.88 5.18 1.27
N LEU A 58 14.73 4.57 1.53
CA LEU A 58 13.51 4.83 0.77
C LEU A 58 12.69 5.96 1.38
N PRO A 59 12.03 6.81 0.56
CA PRO A 59 11.03 7.72 1.07
C PRO A 59 9.84 6.95 1.65
N SER A 60 9.16 7.56 2.62
CA SER A 60 7.94 7.03 3.22
C SER A 60 6.90 8.16 3.29
N PRO A 61 5.71 7.98 2.70
CA PRO A 61 5.28 6.79 1.96
C PRO A 61 5.89 6.70 0.55
N LEU A 62 5.86 5.51 -0.04
CA LEU A 62 5.89 5.38 -1.51
C LEU A 62 4.49 5.66 -2.04
N SER A 63 4.38 6.57 -3.00
CA SER A 63 3.13 7.06 -3.57
C SER A 63 2.94 6.59 -5.01
N PHE A 64 1.79 5.99 -5.31
CA PHE A 64 1.43 5.48 -6.64
C PHE A 64 0.08 6.06 -7.07
N PRO A 65 0.01 6.82 -8.18
CA PRO A 65 -1.25 7.42 -8.62
C PRO A 65 -2.22 6.34 -9.10
N ILE A 66 -3.50 6.54 -8.83
CA ILE A 66 -4.59 5.67 -9.25
C ILE A 66 -5.39 6.41 -10.33
N ALA A 67 -5.68 5.72 -11.43
CA ALA A 67 -6.59 6.18 -12.46
C ALA A 67 -7.69 5.15 -12.71
N ASP A 68 -8.93 5.62 -12.92
CA ASP A 68 -10.03 4.74 -13.31
C ASP A 68 -9.86 4.17 -14.74
N ASP A 69 -10.80 3.33 -15.19
CA ASP A 69 -10.73 2.72 -16.52
C ASP A 69 -10.85 3.74 -17.67
N ALA A 70 -11.29 4.97 -17.39
CA ALA A 70 -11.31 6.08 -18.35
C ALA A 70 -10.00 6.92 -18.31
N GLY A 71 -9.06 6.59 -17.41
CA GLY A 71 -7.81 7.31 -17.23
C GLY A 71 -7.92 8.54 -16.32
N THR A 72 -9.04 8.71 -15.62
CA THR A 72 -9.27 9.83 -14.70
C THR A 72 -8.55 9.57 -13.40
N PHE A 73 -7.75 10.53 -12.94
CA PHE A 73 -7.07 10.45 -11.64
C PHE A 73 -8.08 10.42 -10.49
N THR A 74 -7.99 9.42 -9.62
CA THR A 74 -8.94 9.20 -8.50
C THR A 74 -8.28 9.26 -7.13
N GLY A 75 -6.95 9.23 -7.07
CA GLY A 75 -6.21 9.30 -5.81
C GLY A 75 -4.85 8.61 -5.87
N TRP A 76 -4.39 8.16 -4.72
CA TRP A 76 -3.12 7.46 -4.57
C TRP A 76 -3.27 6.18 -3.76
N LEU A 77 -2.49 5.19 -4.15
CA LEU A 77 -2.12 4.10 -3.27
C LEU A 77 -0.81 4.49 -2.57
N LEU A 78 -0.83 4.58 -1.25
CA LEU A 78 0.33 4.91 -0.43
C LEU A 78 0.81 3.67 0.31
N VAL A 79 2.10 3.36 0.16
CA VAL A 79 2.76 2.28 0.88
C VAL A 79 3.66 2.90 1.93
N TRP A 80 3.25 2.78 3.19
CA TRP A 80 3.96 3.32 4.32
C TRP A 80 5.07 2.39 4.76
N LEU A 81 6.22 2.99 5.10
CA LEU A 81 7.36 2.29 5.65
C LEU A 81 7.65 2.75 7.08
N GLU A 82 7.96 1.79 7.95
CA GLU A 82 8.50 2.01 9.29
C GLU A 82 9.79 1.20 9.42
N HIS A 83 10.90 1.85 9.74
CA HIS A 83 12.24 1.23 9.82
C HIS A 83 12.59 0.37 8.57
N GLY A 84 12.23 0.85 7.38
CA GLY A 84 12.49 0.14 6.11
C GLY A 84 11.59 -1.08 5.86
N ARG A 85 10.48 -1.23 6.59
CA ARG A 85 9.51 -2.31 6.42
C ARG A 85 8.11 -1.80 6.10
N LEU A 86 7.31 -2.59 5.39
CA LEU A 86 5.89 -2.30 5.17
C LEU A 86 5.18 -2.12 6.53
N SER A 87 4.53 -0.96 6.71
CA SER A 87 3.83 -0.60 7.96
C SER A 87 2.36 -0.25 7.75
N ALA A 88 1.98 0.20 6.55
CA ALA A 88 0.58 0.35 6.18
C ALA A 88 0.40 0.37 4.66
N LEU A 89 -0.80 -0.02 4.22
CA LEU A 89 -1.32 0.25 2.88
C LEU A 89 -2.47 1.24 3.03
N GLU A 90 -2.39 2.36 2.35
CA GLU A 90 -3.43 3.38 2.36
C GLU A 90 -3.96 3.63 0.95
N HIS A 91 -5.28 3.72 0.85
CA HIS A 91 -5.97 4.20 -0.33
C HIS A 91 -6.43 5.64 -0.03
N ALA A 92 -5.68 6.61 -0.52
CA ALA A 92 -6.05 8.02 -0.46
C ALA A 92 -6.85 8.37 -1.71
N TRP A 93 -7.97 9.07 -1.58
CA TRP A 93 -8.86 9.39 -2.69
C TRP A 93 -9.13 10.90 -2.76
N VAL A 94 -9.43 11.39 -3.96
CA VAL A 94 -9.86 12.79 -4.19
C VAL A 94 -11.31 12.89 -4.64
N THR A 95 -12.01 11.76 -4.73
CA THR A 95 -13.43 11.67 -5.08
C THR A 95 -14.32 12.03 -3.89
N ASP A 96 -15.59 12.34 -4.15
CA ASP A 96 -16.55 12.64 -3.09
C ASP A 96 -16.90 11.40 -2.25
N GLU A 97 -16.92 10.22 -2.89
CA GLU A 97 -17.21 8.95 -2.24
C GLU A 97 -15.93 8.20 -1.86
N GLN A 98 -15.91 7.65 -0.64
CA GLN A 98 -14.83 6.79 -0.18
C GLN A 98 -14.84 5.46 -0.96
N PRO A 99 -13.68 4.99 -1.46
CA PRO A 99 -13.57 3.69 -2.09
C PRO A 99 -13.78 2.56 -1.09
N THR A 100 -14.63 1.60 -1.47
CA THR A 100 -14.95 0.39 -0.68
C THR A 100 -14.08 -0.81 -1.04
N GLU A 101 -13.32 -0.72 -2.14
CA GLU A 101 -12.42 -1.75 -2.64
C GLU A 101 -11.06 -1.15 -3.02
N LEU A 102 -10.01 -1.97 -3.03
CA LEU A 102 -8.70 -1.57 -3.54
C LEU A 102 -8.74 -1.48 -5.08
N PRO A 103 -7.97 -0.55 -5.69
CA PRO A 103 -7.89 -0.49 -7.13
C PRO A 103 -7.24 -1.78 -7.68
N PRO A 104 -7.73 -2.35 -8.79
CA PRO A 104 -6.99 -3.36 -9.53
C PRO A 104 -5.58 -2.86 -9.89
N ALA A 105 -4.59 -3.76 -9.89
CA ALA A 105 -3.19 -3.42 -10.19
C ALA A 105 -3.01 -2.57 -11.47
N ARG A 106 -3.78 -2.85 -12.54
CA ARG A 106 -3.73 -2.09 -13.80
C ARG A 106 -4.06 -0.60 -13.67
N GLN A 107 -4.80 -0.21 -12.63
CA GLN A 107 -5.21 1.16 -12.35
C GLN A 107 -4.15 1.94 -11.57
N THR A 108 -3.12 1.25 -11.05
CA THR A 108 -2.03 1.86 -10.28
C THR A 108 -0.82 2.14 -11.19
N GLY A 109 -0.38 3.39 -11.17
CA GLY A 109 0.79 3.87 -11.91
C GLY A 109 2.11 3.54 -11.23
N LYS A 110 3.19 4.13 -11.74
CA LYS A 110 4.53 4.06 -11.13
C LYS A 110 4.67 5.06 -9.98
N HIS A 111 5.66 4.81 -9.11
CA HIS A 111 5.94 5.73 -8.01
C HIS A 111 6.17 7.15 -8.55
N ASP A 112 5.41 8.13 -8.05
CA ASP A 112 5.44 9.51 -8.58
C ASP A 112 6.28 10.48 -7.72
N GLY A 113 6.85 10.01 -6.61
CA GLY A 113 7.70 10.80 -5.73
C GLY A 113 6.96 11.85 -4.89
N ASN A 114 5.62 11.85 -4.88
CA ASN A 114 4.86 12.78 -4.05
C ASN A 114 5.04 12.50 -2.57
N THR A 115 5.41 13.53 -1.80
CA THR A 115 5.48 13.48 -0.35
C THR A 115 4.09 13.77 0.24
N LEU A 116 3.33 12.71 0.51
CA LEU A 116 2.02 12.80 1.16
C LEU A 116 2.16 12.42 2.64
N SER A 117 1.54 13.21 3.52
CA SER A 117 1.48 12.92 4.96
C SER A 117 0.24 12.08 5.27
N ARG A 118 0.34 11.21 6.27
CA ARG A 118 -0.78 10.39 6.73
C ARG A 118 -1.88 11.31 7.27
N ALA A 119 -3.11 11.08 6.82
CA ALA A 119 -4.29 11.80 7.33
C ALA A 119 -4.64 11.39 8.77
#